data_AF-A0A1F3BNJ9-F1
#
_entry.id   AF-A0A1F3BNJ9-F1
#
_cell.length_a   1.000
_cell.length_b   1.000
_cell.length_c   1.000
_cell.angle_alpha   90.00
_cell.angle_beta   90.00
_cell.angle_gamma   90.00
#
_symmetry.space_group_name_H-M   'P 1'
#
loop_
_entity.id
_entity.type
_entity.pdbx_description
1 polymer ?
#
loop_
_entity_poly.entity_id
_entity_poly.type
_entity_poly.pdbx_seq_one_letter_code
_entity_poly.pdbx_strand_id
1 'polypeptide(L)'
;MAITRIELADLGLPAIDALDVDALAVFVGPERPLQGLAGFADWRLCGLISRAIRDGSYGPDAGEALLLPSGGRIAVPRVFCFGLPEPARDAATFEAQAQRLCLAMSKAGSASWAGAFPGIVPGAEVPAGRIFIEVLLPVAPRKLVLLGDARALHKDLAAAREALGARDLEIAPPLSRVEMPARPTGLPHPGAVVR
;
A
#
# COMPACT_ATOMS: atom_id res chain seq x y z
N MET A 1 -2.62 5.85 -24.92
CA MET A 1 -1.78 5.51 -23.75
C MET A 1 -2.71 5.49 -22.54
N ALA A 2 -2.58 4.49 -21.65
CA ALA A 2 -3.43 4.41 -20.46
C ALA A 2 -2.90 5.39 -19.41
N ILE A 3 -3.78 6.21 -18.84
CA ILE A 3 -3.42 7.15 -17.78
C ILE A 3 -3.36 6.38 -16.46
N THR A 4 -2.28 6.57 -15.69
CA THR A 4 -2.15 6.06 -14.32
C THR A 4 -2.95 6.96 -13.38
N ARG A 5 -3.95 6.40 -12.68
CA ARG A 5 -4.72 7.13 -11.66
C ARG A 5 -4.17 6.86 -10.27
N ILE A 6 -3.73 7.90 -9.56
CA ILE A 6 -3.32 7.83 -8.15
C ILE A 6 -4.43 8.40 -7.27
N GLU A 7 -4.92 7.59 -6.34
CA GLU A 7 -5.85 7.99 -5.28
C GLU A 7 -5.13 8.03 -3.94
N LEU A 8 -5.56 8.93 -3.05
CA LEU A 8 -4.89 9.20 -1.78
C LEU A 8 -5.88 9.05 -0.64
N ALA A 9 -5.48 8.33 0.41
CA ALA A 9 -6.29 8.16 1.60
C ALA A 9 -5.44 8.16 2.87
N ASP A 10 -6.06 8.61 3.96
CA ASP A 10 -5.42 8.59 5.27
C ASP A 10 -5.18 7.15 5.71
N LEU A 11 -3.96 6.86 6.17
CA LEU A 11 -3.59 5.54 6.62
C LEU A 11 -4.41 5.15 7.85
N GLY A 12 -5.18 4.08 7.73
CA GLY A 12 -5.95 3.52 8.83
C GLY A 12 -6.83 2.35 8.42
N LEU A 13 -7.49 1.74 9.40
CA LEU A 13 -8.40 0.62 9.19
C LEU A 13 -9.56 0.93 8.21
N PRO A 14 -10.22 2.11 8.25
CA PRO A 14 -11.30 2.42 7.31
C PRO A 14 -10.82 2.49 5.86
N ALA A 15 -9.62 3.02 5.62
CA ALA A 15 -9.04 3.09 4.28
C ALA A 15 -8.78 1.69 3.71
N ILE A 16 -8.20 0.78 4.51
CA ILE A 16 -7.95 -0.61 4.10
C ILE A 16 -9.23 -1.35 3.75
N ASP A 17 -10.31 -1.10 4.49
CA ASP A 17 -11.61 -1.73 4.25
C ASP A 17 -12.30 -1.26 2.98
N ALA A 18 -12.06 -0.01 2.60
CA ALA A 18 -12.66 0.61 1.43
C ALA A 18 -11.83 0.39 0.16
N LEU A 19 -10.70 -0.32 0.24
CA LEU A 19 -9.84 -0.57 -0.91
C LEU A 19 -10.56 -1.41 -1.97
N ASP A 20 -10.76 -0.80 -3.14
CA ASP A 20 -11.21 -1.45 -4.37
C ASP A 20 -10.03 -1.56 -5.35
N VAL A 21 -9.16 -2.55 -5.08
CA VAL A 21 -7.94 -2.87 -5.83
C VAL A 21 -7.67 -4.38 -5.79
N ASP A 22 -6.84 -4.87 -6.72
CA ASP A 22 -6.52 -6.29 -6.87
C ASP A 22 -5.38 -6.79 -5.96
N ALA A 23 -4.62 -5.87 -5.36
CA ALA A 23 -3.52 -6.19 -4.46
C ALA A 23 -3.21 -5.08 -3.45
N LEU A 24 -2.70 -5.47 -2.28
CA LEU A 24 -2.20 -4.59 -1.23
C LEU A 24 -0.71 -4.90 -1.06
N ALA A 25 0.13 -3.88 -1.15
CA ALA A 25 1.56 -3.99 -0.93
C ALA A 25 1.97 -3.29 0.37
N VAL A 26 2.68 -4.00 1.23
CA VAL A 26 3.11 -3.52 2.54
C VAL A 26 4.61 -3.71 2.72
N PHE A 27 5.27 -2.73 3.32
CA PHE A 27 6.64 -2.88 3.81
C PHE A 27 6.63 -3.39 5.25
N VAL A 28 7.45 -4.39 5.55
CA VAL A 28 7.50 -5.06 6.85
C VAL A 28 8.89 -4.85 7.47
N GLY A 29 8.93 -4.07 8.55
CA GLY A 29 10.14 -3.80 9.32
C GLY A 29 10.38 -4.76 10.50
N PRO A 30 11.49 -4.58 11.22
CA PRO A 30 11.85 -5.42 12.37
C PRO A 30 11.01 -5.14 13.63
N GLU A 31 10.25 -4.04 13.67
CA GLU A 31 9.51 -3.60 14.85
C GLU A 31 8.39 -4.58 15.23
N ARG A 32 8.20 -4.79 16.54
CA ARG A 32 7.12 -5.62 17.09
C ARG A 32 6.39 -4.84 18.19
N PRO A 33 5.05 -4.67 18.11
CA PRO A 33 4.17 -5.12 17.03
C PRO A 33 4.47 -4.44 15.69
N LEU A 34 4.00 -5.03 14.58
CA LEU A 34 4.14 -4.44 13.25
C LEU A 34 3.53 -3.03 13.21
N GLN A 35 4.22 -2.10 12.55
CA GLN A 35 3.84 -0.70 12.49
C GLN A 35 3.28 -0.31 11.11
N GLY A 36 2.65 0.87 11.05
CA GLY A 36 2.14 1.46 9.81
C GLY A 36 1.16 0.57 9.06
N LEU A 37 1.25 0.57 7.72
CA LEU A 37 0.35 -0.20 6.87
C LEU A 37 0.45 -1.71 7.10
N ALA A 38 1.65 -2.24 7.36
CA ALA A 38 1.82 -3.66 7.69
C ALA A 38 1.11 -4.02 9.01
N GLY A 39 1.15 -3.16 10.03
CA GLY A 39 0.43 -3.38 11.29
C GLY A 39 -1.09 -3.43 11.10
N PHE A 40 -1.65 -2.48 10.35
CA PHE A 40 -3.09 -2.48 10.07
C PHE A 40 -3.52 -3.68 9.20
N ALA A 41 -2.72 -4.04 8.20
CA ALA A 41 -2.96 -5.20 7.37
C ALA A 41 -2.92 -6.49 8.21
N ASP A 42 -1.89 -6.65 9.05
CA ASP A 42 -1.74 -7.84 9.89
C ASP A 42 -2.88 -7.97 10.89
N TRP A 43 -3.34 -6.85 11.47
CA TRP A 43 -4.54 -6.84 12.31
C TRP A 43 -5.73 -7.44 11.56
N ARG A 44 -6.00 -6.95 10.33
CA ARG A 44 -7.11 -7.44 9.52
C ARG A 44 -6.95 -8.88 9.08
N LEU A 45 -5.71 -9.31 8.85
CA LEU A 45 -5.38 -10.69 8.53
C LEU A 45 -5.31 -11.60 9.78
N CYS A 46 -5.72 -11.08 10.94
CA CYS A 46 -5.69 -11.76 12.22
C CYS A 46 -4.29 -12.31 12.57
N GLY A 47 -3.22 -11.55 12.32
CA GLY A 47 -1.85 -11.91 12.65
C GLY A 47 -1.17 -12.83 11.63
N LEU A 48 -1.64 -12.90 10.38
CA LEU A 48 -1.09 -13.83 9.38
C LEU A 48 0.37 -13.50 9.01
N ILE A 49 0.72 -12.22 8.90
CA ILE A 49 2.09 -11.77 8.62
C ILE A 49 2.96 -12.06 9.85
N SER A 50 2.47 -11.72 11.05
CA SER A 50 3.18 -12.02 12.30
C SER A 50 3.43 -13.52 12.51
N ARG A 51 2.48 -14.39 12.10
CA ARG A 51 2.69 -15.84 12.11
C ARG A 51 3.77 -16.29 11.14
N ALA A 52 3.72 -15.81 9.89
CA ALA A 52 4.74 -16.14 8.89
C ALA A 52 6.16 -15.79 9.37
N ILE A 53 6.30 -14.65 10.06
CA ILE A 53 7.55 -14.22 10.70
C ILE A 53 7.95 -15.15 11.84
N ARG A 54 7.05 -15.39 12.79
CA ARG A 54 7.32 -16.23 13.97
C ARG A 54 7.69 -17.66 13.59
N ASP A 55 7.08 -18.18 12.53
CA ASP A 55 7.30 -19.53 12.05
C ASP A 55 8.56 -19.61 11.15
N GLY A 56 9.28 -18.49 10.95
CA GLY A 56 10.56 -18.42 10.23
C GLY A 56 10.46 -18.46 8.70
N SER A 57 9.24 -18.38 8.15
CA SER A 57 8.99 -18.46 6.70
C SER A 57 9.15 -17.13 5.95
N TYR A 58 9.32 -16.03 6.68
CA TYR A 58 9.46 -14.68 6.13
C TYR A 58 10.17 -13.77 7.14
N GLY A 59 10.98 -12.82 6.66
CA GLY A 59 11.72 -11.87 7.50
C GLY A 59 11.60 -10.42 7.02
N PRO A 60 12.05 -9.44 7.83
CA PRO A 60 12.09 -8.04 7.45
C PRO A 60 13.29 -7.70 6.54
N ASP A 61 14.11 -8.66 6.15
CA ASP A 61 15.38 -8.40 5.46
C ASP A 61 15.19 -7.83 4.04
N ALA A 62 16.20 -7.10 3.57
CA ALA A 62 16.22 -6.65 2.19
C ALA A 62 16.24 -7.86 1.24
N GLY A 63 15.41 -7.85 0.22
CA GLY A 63 15.23 -9.00 -0.69
C GLY A 63 14.09 -9.93 -0.31
N GLU A 64 13.61 -9.93 0.94
CA GLU A 64 12.50 -10.77 1.40
C GLU A 64 11.15 -10.34 0.82
N ALA A 65 10.38 -11.29 0.27
CA ALA A 65 9.04 -11.04 -0.23
C ALA A 65 8.11 -12.21 0.07
N LEU A 66 6.89 -11.91 0.49
CA LEU A 66 5.86 -12.90 0.79
C LEU A 66 4.54 -12.49 0.13
N LEU A 67 3.86 -13.43 -0.53
CA LEU A 67 2.51 -13.25 -1.05
C LEU A 67 1.54 -14.06 -0.19
N LEU A 68 0.55 -13.39 0.39
CA LEU A 68 -0.51 -14.00 1.18
C LEU A 68 -1.87 -13.79 0.49
N PRO A 69 -2.75 -14.80 0.49
CA PRO A 69 -4.16 -14.57 0.21
C PRO A 69 -4.81 -13.85 1.40
N SER A 70 -5.68 -12.87 1.15
CA SER A 70 -6.42 -12.22 2.25
C SER A 70 -7.46 -13.15 2.89
N GLY A 71 -7.91 -14.17 2.14
CA GLY A 71 -8.95 -15.10 2.58
C GLY A 71 -10.29 -14.41 2.83
N GLY A 72 -10.56 -13.28 2.16
CA GLY A 72 -11.79 -12.50 2.32
C GLY A 72 -11.85 -11.65 3.60
N ARG A 73 -10.76 -11.56 4.37
CA ARG A 73 -10.70 -10.72 5.59
C ARG A 73 -10.66 -9.22 5.29
N ILE A 74 -10.21 -8.87 4.10
CA ILE A 74 -10.28 -7.54 3.47
C ILE A 74 -10.74 -7.74 2.02
N ALA A 75 -11.31 -6.69 1.41
CA ALA A 75 -11.80 -6.75 0.03
C ALA A 75 -10.69 -7.09 -0.99
N VAL A 76 -9.47 -6.65 -0.70
CA VAL A 76 -8.29 -6.92 -1.53
C VAL A 76 -7.92 -8.41 -1.46
N PRO A 77 -7.77 -9.13 -2.59
CA PRO A 77 -7.56 -10.58 -2.56
C PRO A 77 -6.11 -11.01 -2.29
N ARG A 78 -5.13 -10.18 -2.66
CA ARG A 78 -3.68 -10.49 -2.61
C ARG A 78 -2.95 -9.49 -1.72
N VAL A 79 -2.12 -9.97 -0.80
CA VAL A 79 -1.29 -9.12 0.07
C VAL A 79 0.18 -9.46 -0.15
N PHE A 80 0.93 -8.51 -0.69
CA PHE A 80 2.38 -8.60 -0.90
C PHE A 80 3.09 -7.91 0.26
N CYS A 81 3.96 -8.65 0.93
CA CYS A 81 4.80 -8.17 2.01
C CYS A 81 6.24 -8.06 1.52
N PHE A 82 6.86 -6.89 1.65
CA PHE A 82 8.24 -6.62 1.26
C PHE A 82 9.06 -6.33 2.51
N GLY A 83 10.13 -7.09 2.73
CA GLY A 83 11.05 -6.83 3.83
C GLY A 83 11.68 -5.45 3.68
N LEU A 84 11.67 -4.69 4.78
CA LEU A 84 12.23 -3.35 4.92
C LEU A 84 13.06 -3.30 6.20
N PRO A 85 14.35 -3.69 6.16
CA PRO A 85 15.14 -3.83 7.38
C PRO A 85 15.34 -2.48 8.08
N GLU A 86 15.43 -1.40 7.29
CA GLU A 86 15.55 -0.03 7.77
C GLU A 86 14.76 0.93 6.85
N PRO A 87 14.20 2.00 7.41
CA PRO A 87 13.65 3.11 6.62
C PRO A 87 14.73 3.77 5.73
N ALA A 88 14.33 4.41 4.65
CA ALA A 88 15.21 5.17 3.79
C ALA A 88 15.84 6.36 4.53
N ARG A 89 17.16 6.45 4.49
CA ARG A 89 17.95 7.58 5.03
C ARG A 89 18.29 8.64 3.99
N ASP A 90 18.18 8.30 2.72
CA ASP A 90 18.56 9.12 1.58
C ASP A 90 17.72 8.76 0.34
N ALA A 91 17.84 9.59 -0.70
CA ALA A 91 17.12 9.43 -1.96
C ALA A 91 17.38 8.07 -2.64
N ALA A 92 18.64 7.62 -2.68
CA ALA A 92 19.02 6.38 -3.35
C ALA A 92 18.41 5.15 -2.66
N THR A 93 18.37 5.13 -1.33
CA THR A 93 17.77 4.06 -0.55
C THR A 93 16.25 4.03 -0.77
N PHE A 94 15.59 5.20 -0.77
CA PHE A 94 14.16 5.29 -1.06
C PHE A 94 13.84 4.82 -2.49
N GLU A 95 14.62 5.25 -3.47
CA GLU A 95 14.48 4.85 -4.86
C GLU A 95 14.57 3.32 -5.01
N ALA A 96 15.59 2.69 -4.45
CA ALA A 96 15.76 1.24 -4.51
C ALA A 96 14.56 0.49 -3.89
N GLN A 97 14.05 0.97 -2.75
CA GLN A 97 12.87 0.39 -2.09
C GLN A 97 11.60 0.56 -2.92
N ALA A 98 11.36 1.75 -3.48
CA ALA A 98 10.23 2.04 -4.35
C ALA A 98 10.29 1.25 -5.66
N GLN A 99 11.48 1.13 -6.28
CA GLN A 99 11.71 0.36 -7.50
C GLN A 99 11.38 -1.10 -7.29
N ARG A 100 11.85 -1.67 -6.18
CA ARG A 100 11.59 -3.06 -5.82
C ARG A 100 10.09 -3.33 -5.70
N LEU A 101 9.37 -2.46 -5.01
CA LEU A 101 7.91 -2.52 -4.89
C LEU A 101 7.23 -2.46 -6.27
N CYS A 102 7.47 -1.39 -7.04
CA CYS A 102 6.79 -1.14 -8.31
C CYS A 102 7.05 -2.24 -9.34
N LEU A 103 8.30 -2.71 -9.44
CA LEU A 103 8.68 -3.79 -10.34
C LEU A 103 8.03 -5.12 -9.93
N ALA A 104 7.98 -5.42 -8.63
CA ALA A 104 7.34 -6.65 -8.15
C ALA A 104 5.83 -6.65 -8.46
N MET A 105 5.14 -5.52 -8.21
CA MET A 105 3.70 -5.39 -8.52
C MET A 105 3.42 -5.55 -10.02
N SER A 106 4.24 -4.93 -10.87
CA SER A 106 4.16 -5.06 -12.33
C SER A 106 4.36 -6.51 -12.78
N LYS A 107 5.43 -7.18 -12.31
CA LYS A 107 5.73 -8.60 -12.62
C LYS A 107 4.65 -9.56 -12.11
N ALA A 108 3.98 -9.22 -11.01
CA ALA A 108 2.86 -9.98 -10.47
C ALA A 108 1.53 -9.74 -11.22
N GLY A 109 1.55 -8.95 -12.29
CA GLY A 109 0.39 -8.64 -13.13
C GLY A 109 -0.67 -7.80 -12.41
N SER A 110 -0.28 -7.07 -11.36
CA SER A 110 -1.21 -6.18 -10.66
C SER A 110 -1.28 -4.82 -11.38
N ALA A 111 -2.44 -4.57 -11.99
CA ALA A 111 -2.70 -3.30 -12.67
C ALA A 111 -3.43 -2.30 -11.77
N SER A 112 -3.96 -2.75 -10.63
CA SER A 112 -4.68 -1.94 -9.65
C SER A 112 -4.27 -2.35 -8.24
N TRP A 113 -3.47 -1.56 -7.54
CA TRP A 113 -2.99 -1.90 -6.21
C TRP A 113 -2.96 -0.74 -5.24
N ALA A 114 -2.86 -1.05 -3.94
CA ALA A 114 -2.69 -0.08 -2.87
C ALA A 114 -1.36 -0.31 -2.15
N GLY A 115 -0.78 0.75 -1.60
CA GLY A 115 0.44 0.68 -0.81
C GLY A 115 0.73 1.98 -0.07
N ALA A 116 1.91 2.08 0.51
CA ALA A 116 2.43 3.30 1.12
C ALA A 116 3.84 3.57 0.58
N PHE A 117 4.34 4.78 0.78
CA PHE A 117 5.76 5.04 0.61
C PHE A 117 6.58 4.13 1.52
N PRO A 118 7.79 3.71 1.09
CA PRO A 118 8.79 3.20 2.02
C PRO A 118 8.96 4.17 3.19
N GLY A 119 9.17 3.64 4.40
CA GLY A 119 9.43 4.49 5.56
C GLY A 119 10.66 5.37 5.31
N ILE A 120 10.66 6.59 5.84
CA ILE A 120 11.80 7.52 5.78
C ILE A 120 12.26 7.79 7.21
N VAL A 121 13.57 7.77 7.44
CA VAL A 121 14.16 8.08 8.75
C VAL A 121 13.78 9.51 9.17
N PRO A 122 13.34 9.76 10.41
CA PRO A 122 13.05 11.11 10.87
C PRO A 122 14.21 12.08 10.64
N GLY A 123 13.92 13.23 10.03
CA GLY A 123 14.92 14.26 9.71
C GLY A 123 15.68 14.05 8.39
N ALA A 124 15.49 12.92 7.70
CA ALA A 124 16.03 12.75 6.36
C ALA A 124 15.24 13.56 5.32
N GLU A 125 15.94 14.28 4.46
CA GLU A 125 15.35 15.02 3.35
C GLU A 125 15.36 14.16 2.09
N VAL A 126 14.20 13.59 1.75
CA VAL A 126 14.02 12.73 0.58
C VAL A 126 12.91 13.31 -0.29
N PRO A 127 13.15 13.57 -1.60
CA PRO A 127 12.11 14.04 -2.52
C PRO A 127 11.20 12.86 -2.94
N ALA A 128 10.48 12.30 -1.97
CA ALA A 128 9.76 11.04 -2.07
C ALA A 128 8.76 11.00 -3.23
N GLY A 129 7.89 12.01 -3.35
CA GLY A 129 6.92 12.09 -4.44
C GLY A 129 7.55 12.10 -5.82
N ARG A 130 8.67 12.82 -6.00
CA ARG A 130 9.41 12.87 -7.27
C ARG A 130 9.99 11.50 -7.64
N ILE A 131 10.77 10.92 -6.73
CA ILE A 131 11.41 9.62 -6.95
C ILE A 131 10.34 8.55 -7.21
N PHE A 132 9.27 8.57 -6.43
CA PHE A 132 8.20 7.59 -6.56
C PHE A 132 7.51 7.69 -7.93
N ILE A 133 7.24 8.90 -8.45
CA ILE A 133 6.69 9.08 -9.80
C ILE A 133 7.66 8.59 -10.87
N GLU A 134 8.95 8.96 -10.78
CA GLU A 134 9.98 8.51 -11.73
C GLU A 134 10.05 6.98 -11.81
N VAL A 135 9.90 6.29 -10.67
CA VAL A 135 9.86 4.83 -10.57
C VAL A 135 8.54 4.22 -11.05
N LEU A 136 7.41 4.90 -10.84
CA LEU A 136 6.08 4.42 -11.19
C LEU A 136 5.82 4.52 -12.71
N LEU A 137 6.34 5.55 -13.37
CA LEU A 137 6.07 5.83 -14.79
C LEU A 137 6.43 4.67 -15.74
N PRO A 138 7.58 3.97 -15.60
CA PRO A 138 7.90 2.82 -16.44
C PRO A 138 6.97 1.62 -16.26
N VAL A 139 6.36 1.44 -15.08
CA VAL A 139 5.46 0.31 -14.80
C VAL A 139 3.98 0.64 -15.04
N ALA A 140 3.60 1.92 -14.91
CA ALA A 140 2.30 2.49 -15.25
C ALA A 140 1.07 1.63 -14.89
N PRO A 141 0.80 1.37 -13.59
CA PRO A 141 -0.43 0.69 -13.20
C PRO A 141 -1.63 1.54 -13.60
N ARG A 142 -2.76 0.89 -13.91
CA ARG A 142 -4.01 1.60 -14.20
C ARG A 142 -4.49 2.42 -13.00
N LYS A 143 -4.38 1.86 -11.79
CA LYS A 143 -4.80 2.49 -10.53
C LYS A 143 -3.80 2.19 -9.41
N LEU A 144 -3.48 3.22 -8.64
CA LEU A 144 -2.69 3.14 -7.42
C LEU A 144 -3.42 3.87 -6.29
N VAL A 145 -3.60 3.24 -5.14
CA VAL A 145 -4.05 3.93 -3.91
C VAL A 145 -2.85 4.07 -2.96
N LEU A 146 -2.42 5.29 -2.69
CA LEU A 146 -1.37 5.57 -1.70
C LEU A 146 -1.99 5.92 -0.34
N LEU A 147 -1.57 5.17 0.68
CA LEU A 147 -2.01 5.30 2.06
C LEU A 147 -0.93 6.00 2.88
N GLY A 148 -1.28 7.11 3.53
CA GLY A 148 -0.36 7.93 4.33
C GLY A 148 -1.08 9.11 4.97
N ASP A 149 -0.44 10.26 5.11
CA ASP A 149 -1.17 11.52 5.31
C ASP A 149 -1.66 11.99 3.92
N ALA A 150 -2.96 11.93 3.67
CA ALA A 150 -3.50 12.16 2.33
C ALA A 150 -3.21 13.58 1.82
N ARG A 151 -3.17 14.58 2.70
CA ARG A 151 -2.89 15.98 2.35
C ARG A 151 -1.41 16.18 2.04
N ALA A 152 -0.53 15.62 2.87
CA ALA A 152 0.91 15.68 2.64
C ALA A 152 1.29 14.96 1.35
N LEU A 153 0.75 13.76 1.13
CA LEU A 153 0.93 12.99 -0.11
C LEU A 153 0.45 13.78 -1.33
N HIS A 154 -0.75 14.38 -1.25
CA HIS A 154 -1.28 15.16 -2.37
C HIS A 154 -0.38 16.33 -2.71
N LYS A 155 0.07 17.08 -1.71
CA LYS A 155 0.96 18.22 -1.90
C LYS A 155 2.28 17.80 -2.57
N ASP A 156 2.92 16.75 -2.04
CA ASP A 156 4.21 16.26 -2.55
C ASP A 156 4.10 15.71 -3.98
N LEU A 157 3.14 14.81 -4.22
CA LEU A 157 2.93 14.20 -5.53
C LEU A 157 2.47 15.22 -6.57
N ALA A 158 1.62 16.19 -6.22
CA ALA A 158 1.18 17.22 -7.15
C ALA A 158 2.35 18.12 -7.59
N ALA A 159 3.18 18.55 -6.64
CA ALA A 159 4.38 19.34 -6.93
C ALA A 159 5.37 18.54 -7.80
N ALA A 160 5.59 17.26 -7.48
CA ALA A 160 6.45 16.37 -8.25
C ALA A 160 5.93 16.15 -9.68
N ARG A 161 4.63 15.89 -9.85
CA ARG A 161 3.99 15.71 -11.16
C ARG A 161 4.15 16.95 -12.04
N GLU A 162 3.95 18.14 -11.46
CA GLU A 162 4.14 19.42 -12.16
C GLU A 162 5.60 19.60 -12.59
N ALA A 163 6.55 19.41 -11.68
CA ALA A 163 7.98 19.54 -11.96
C ALA A 163 8.48 18.55 -13.02
N LEU A 164 7.90 17.36 -13.09
CA LEU A 164 8.23 16.32 -14.08
C LEU A 164 7.46 16.46 -15.40
N GLY A 165 6.43 17.31 -15.46
CA GLY A 165 5.54 17.39 -16.63
C GLY A 165 4.80 16.08 -16.94
N ALA A 166 4.54 15.25 -15.91
CA ALA A 166 3.97 13.91 -16.07
C ALA A 166 2.46 13.96 -16.39
N ARG A 167 2.13 14.14 -17.67
CA ARG A 167 0.74 14.26 -18.16
C ARG A 167 -0.04 12.94 -18.14
N ASP A 168 0.66 11.81 -18.22
CA ASP A 168 0.07 10.46 -18.21
C ASP A 168 -0.30 9.98 -16.80
N LEU A 169 -0.19 10.86 -15.81
CA LEU A 169 -0.49 10.60 -14.40
C LEU A 169 -1.59 11.56 -13.94
N GLU A 170 -2.67 11.01 -13.40
CA GLU A 170 -3.75 11.74 -12.74
C GLU A 170 -3.63 11.52 -11.23
N ILE A 171 -3.53 12.60 -10.45
CA ILE A 171 -3.57 12.54 -8.99
C ILE A 171 -4.95 13.03 -8.57
N ALA A 172 -5.76 12.13 -8.02
CA ALA A 172 -7.05 12.48 -7.47
C ALA A 172 -6.87 13.30 -6.19
N PRO A 173 -7.74 14.31 -5.95
CA PRO A 173 -7.73 15.04 -4.69
C PRO A 173 -8.00 14.08 -3.52
N PRO A 174 -7.44 14.35 -2.33
CA PRO A 174 -7.66 13.49 -1.16
C PRO A 174 -9.15 13.46 -0.82
N LEU A 175 -9.70 12.26 -0.65
CA LEU A 175 -11.11 12.10 -0.31
C LEU A 175 -11.34 12.68 1.09
N SER A 176 -12.16 13.72 1.20
CA SER A 176 -12.51 14.38 2.47
C SER A 176 -13.29 13.47 3.43
N ARG A 177 -13.76 12.31 2.95
CA ARG A 177 -14.42 11.27 3.72
C ARG A 177 -14.37 9.98 2.88
N VAL A 178 -13.93 8.87 3.47
CA VAL A 178 -14.25 7.55 2.92
C VAL A 178 -15.76 7.38 3.10
N GLU A 179 -16.53 7.58 2.03
CA GLU A 179 -17.90 7.08 2.00
C GLU A 179 -17.81 5.56 2.04
N MET A 180 -18.18 4.97 3.19
CA MET A 180 -18.29 3.53 3.26
C MET A 180 -19.33 3.08 2.24
N PRO A 181 -19.04 2.08 1.39
CA PRO A 181 -20.10 1.43 0.64
C PRO A 181 -21.18 0.97 1.62
N ALA A 182 -22.45 1.14 1.26
CA ALA A 182 -23.57 0.73 2.10
C ALA A 182 -23.35 -0.72 2.52
N ARG A 183 -23.25 -0.94 3.83
CA ARG A 183 -23.13 -2.28 4.43
C ARG A 183 -24.31 -3.09 3.88
N PRO A 184 -24.11 -4.25 3.23
CA PRO A 184 -25.23 -5.05 2.80
C PRO A 184 -26.10 -5.35 4.02
N THR A 185 -27.35 -4.92 3.97
CA THR A 185 -28.35 -5.15 5.01
C THR A 185 -28.55 -6.65 5.17
N GLY A 186 -28.19 -7.17 6.35
CA GLY A 186 -28.60 -8.49 6.81
C GLY A 186 -27.53 -9.56 6.69
N LEU A 187 -26.77 -9.77 7.78
CA LEU A 187 -26.38 -11.13 8.12
C LEU A 187 -27.65 -11.82 8.65
N PRO A 188 -28.01 -13.02 8.18
CA PRO A 188 -29.12 -13.77 8.77
C PRO A 188 -28.83 -13.98 10.26
N HIS A 189 -29.85 -13.74 11.09
CA HIS A 189 -29.76 -13.95 12.52
C HIS A 189 -29.40 -15.42 12.79
N PRO A 190 -28.51 -15.75 13.76
CA PRO A 190 -28.08 -17.13 14.03
C PRO A 190 -29.23 -18.11 14.41
N GLY A 191 -30.45 -17.62 14.61
CA GLY A 191 -31.65 -18.42 14.87
C GLY A 191 -32.40 -18.91 13.63
N ALA A 192 -31.93 -18.64 12.40
CA ALA A 192 -32.63 -19.05 11.18
C ALA A 192 -32.31 -20.48 10.69
N VAL A 193 -31.53 -21.25 11.46
CA VAL A 193 -31.42 -22.71 11.25
C VAL A 193 -32.51 -23.37 12.08
N VAL A 194 -33.71 -23.47 11.51
CA VAL A 194 -34.76 -24.36 12.01
C VAL A 194 -34.43 -25.77 11.55
N ARG A 195 -34.60 -26.72 12.48
CA ARG A 195 -34.44 -28.17 12.32
C ARG A 195 -35.23 -28.74 11.14
#